data_AF-A0AA43U0Q1-F1
#
_entry.id   AF-A0AA43U0Q1-F1
#
_cell.length_a   1.000
_cell.length_b   1.000
_cell.length_c   1.000
_cell.angle_alpha   90.00
_cell.angle_beta   90.00
_cell.angle_gamma   90.00
#
_symmetry.space_group_name_H-M   'P 1'
#
loop_
_entity.id
_entity.type
_entity.pdbx_description
1 polymer ?
#
loop_
_entity_poly.entity_id
_entity_poly.type
_entity_poly.pdbx_seq_one_letter_code
_entity_poly.pdbx_strand_id
1 'polypeptide(L)'
;MPDALSKTISIWCCVLNNLLFPQSSSADLNSTTTTRSEGVSGDFESQSHIYHPLETPPNIISQTEHSQILAKIPILIRQARSLCLDLPYLRTALKNRPLRPCFTTSDRHVSPSAPTQLIQDETWDSHIILCCSVSHHTTSPFEGYIQGAGDDSENWAHGLTPQSFWNRKDELMQAADKGEWALVEAIKKLVADEQKGIRTLGPGQERDPIMPARLGKMKLFVGPTPSTGGVLHGFDIVIVCADTRPSDDAIIHNLQQQTDPWTKILRLPCGKGKPGSRALRAQLPRLIPFIDSFDLCISRILVACDTDGDLSLGVALALSCLYFDNRGFMRSRRGGEIDKDMINSRLMGIMGSMVAMHKASKPRPAKFSRATLQSVKAFLMPRKPGGGNSREDSDED
;
A
#
# COMPACT_ATOMS: atom_id res chain seq x y z
N MET A 1 23.98 -4.27 1.10
CA MET A 1 22.76 -3.53 0.74
C MET A 1 21.63 -4.51 0.51
N PRO A 2 20.43 -4.27 1.06
CA PRO A 2 19.29 -5.17 0.90
C PRO A 2 18.74 -5.31 -0.52
N ASP A 3 18.14 -6.47 -0.81
CA ASP A 3 17.48 -6.79 -2.09
C ASP A 3 16.37 -5.79 -2.43
N ALA A 4 15.63 -5.31 -1.42
CA ALA A 4 14.63 -4.27 -1.60
C ALA A 4 15.22 -3.00 -2.25
N LEU A 5 16.45 -2.63 -1.88
CA LEU A 5 17.12 -1.44 -2.40
C LEU A 5 17.89 -1.72 -3.70
N SER A 6 18.62 -2.83 -3.78
CA SER A 6 19.49 -3.13 -4.92
C SER A 6 18.74 -3.71 -6.13
N LYS A 7 17.63 -4.42 -5.90
CA LYS A 7 16.84 -5.13 -6.93
C LYS A 7 15.46 -4.52 -7.08
N THR A 8 14.67 -4.48 -6.02
CA THR A 8 13.24 -4.10 -6.12
C THR A 8 13.06 -2.66 -6.59
N ILE A 9 13.76 -1.68 -6.00
CA ILE A 9 13.72 -0.29 -6.47
C ILE A 9 14.18 -0.16 -7.92
N SER A 10 15.27 -0.83 -8.30
CA SER A 10 15.80 -0.86 -9.66
C SER A 10 14.76 -1.36 -10.68
N ILE A 11 14.08 -2.46 -10.35
CA ILE A 11 13.01 -3.04 -11.16
C ILE A 11 11.84 -2.05 -11.28
N TRP A 12 11.41 -1.44 -10.17
CA TRP A 12 10.31 -0.47 -10.19
C TRP A 12 10.64 0.76 -11.02
N CYS A 13 11.85 1.33 -10.89
CA CYS A 13 12.28 2.47 -11.70
C CYS A 13 12.24 2.11 -13.19
N CYS A 14 12.83 0.97 -13.57
CA CYS A 14 12.84 0.51 -14.96
C CYS A 14 11.41 0.29 -15.50
N VAL A 15 10.56 -0.45 -14.78
CA VAL A 15 9.18 -0.75 -15.24
C VAL A 15 8.34 0.52 -15.33
N LEU A 16 8.37 1.40 -14.31
CA LEU A 16 7.60 2.64 -14.31
C LEU A 16 8.08 3.62 -15.37
N ASN A 17 9.39 3.75 -15.58
CA ASN A 17 9.90 4.63 -16.62
C ASN A 17 9.47 4.17 -18.01
N ASN A 18 9.57 2.87 -18.31
CA ASN A 18 9.09 2.32 -19.58
C ASN A 18 7.57 2.40 -19.76
N LEU A 19 6.81 2.37 -18.65
CA LEU A 19 5.37 2.54 -18.69
C LEU A 19 4.96 4.01 -18.91
N LEU A 20 5.64 4.94 -18.24
CA LEU A 20 5.27 6.35 -18.20
C LEU A 20 5.94 7.18 -19.30
N PHE A 21 7.11 6.78 -19.81
CA PHE A 21 7.91 7.55 -20.76
C PHE A 21 8.39 6.70 -21.97
N PRO A 22 7.47 6.12 -22.76
CA PRO A 22 7.80 5.16 -23.84
C PRO A 22 8.44 5.77 -25.11
N GLN A 23 8.82 7.06 -25.09
CA GLN A 23 9.36 7.78 -26.25
C GLN A 23 10.53 8.73 -25.87
N SER A 24 11.02 8.64 -24.65
CA SER A 24 12.12 9.49 -24.18
C SER A 24 13.20 8.54 -23.70
N SER A 25 14.15 8.16 -24.56
CA SER A 25 15.38 7.59 -24.01
C SER A 25 16.10 8.70 -23.24
N SER A 26 16.89 8.36 -22.23
CA SER A 26 17.74 9.34 -21.54
C SER A 26 18.74 10.03 -22.48
N ALA A 27 18.92 9.51 -23.71
CA ALA A 27 19.75 10.11 -24.75
C ALA A 27 19.01 11.18 -25.59
N ASP A 28 17.68 11.09 -25.76
CA ASP A 28 16.94 11.96 -26.68
C ASP A 28 16.62 13.35 -26.10
N LEU A 29 16.71 13.52 -24.77
CA LEU A 29 16.52 14.82 -24.11
C LEU A 29 17.65 15.83 -24.39
N ASN A 30 18.80 15.36 -24.88
CA ASN A 30 19.94 16.21 -25.25
C ASN A 30 19.92 16.70 -26.71
N SER A 31 18.91 16.31 -27.50
CA SER A 31 18.78 16.71 -28.89
C SER A 31 17.58 17.64 -29.10
N THR A 32 17.66 18.86 -28.58
CA THR A 32 16.91 19.96 -29.21
C THR A 32 17.36 20.09 -30.66
N THR A 33 16.39 20.33 -31.55
CA THR A 33 16.51 20.44 -33.02
C THR A 33 16.74 19.13 -33.78
N THR A 34 15.72 18.61 -34.49
CA THR A 34 15.59 18.68 -35.97
C THR A 34 14.25 18.04 -36.42
N THR A 35 13.71 18.56 -37.52
CA THR A 35 12.40 18.37 -38.17
C THR A 35 12.11 17.02 -38.85
N ARG A 36 10.79 16.75 -39.06
CA ARG A 36 10.14 15.85 -40.07
C ARG A 36 10.20 14.33 -39.78
N SER A 37 9.22 13.48 -40.13
CA SER A 37 8.10 13.54 -41.08
C SER A 37 6.94 12.62 -40.65
N GLU A 38 5.72 13.02 -40.99
CA GLU A 38 4.54 12.15 -41.03
C GLU A 38 4.71 11.05 -42.08
N GLY A 39 4.25 9.83 -41.77
CA GLY A 39 3.94 8.78 -42.74
C GLY A 39 4.64 7.44 -42.49
N VAL A 40 3.86 6.47 -41.99
CA VAL A 40 3.51 5.21 -42.67
C VAL A 40 2.93 4.25 -41.62
N SER A 41 1.64 3.96 -41.80
CA SER A 41 0.93 2.83 -41.22
C SER A 41 1.56 1.52 -41.66
N GLY A 42 1.95 0.70 -40.70
CA GLY A 42 2.45 -0.66 -40.93
C GLY A 42 2.38 -1.45 -39.63
N ASP A 43 1.56 -2.50 -39.66
CA ASP A 43 1.36 -3.45 -38.57
C ASP A 43 2.70 -3.94 -38.00
N PHE A 44 2.94 -3.69 -36.71
CA PHE A 44 4.15 -4.18 -36.03
C PHE A 44 3.77 -4.91 -34.75
N GLU A 45 4.06 -6.21 -34.76
CA GLU A 45 4.08 -7.07 -33.59
C GLU A 45 4.78 -6.33 -32.43
N SER A 46 4.07 -6.20 -31.30
CA SER A 46 4.55 -5.53 -30.10
C SER A 46 5.73 -6.28 -29.46
N GLN A 47 6.93 -6.18 -30.05
CA GLN A 47 8.16 -6.34 -29.31
C GLN A 47 8.23 -5.18 -28.31
N SER A 48 8.14 -5.51 -27.02
CA SER A 48 8.26 -4.55 -25.94
C SER A 48 9.69 -3.98 -25.90
N HIS A 49 9.96 -2.96 -26.72
CA HIS A 49 11.20 -2.20 -26.65
C HIS A 49 11.32 -1.58 -25.25
N ILE A 50 12.46 -1.80 -24.60
CA ILE A 50 12.83 -1.21 -23.33
C ILE A 50 13.59 0.08 -23.65
N TYR A 51 12.94 1.23 -23.46
CA TYR A 51 13.50 2.57 -23.68
C TYR A 51 14.35 3.05 -22.50
N HIS A 52 14.02 2.58 -21.29
CA HIS A 52 14.74 2.93 -20.07
C HIS A 52 15.45 1.70 -19.52
N PRO A 53 16.80 1.64 -19.54
CA PRO A 53 17.54 0.46 -19.12
C PRO A 53 17.40 0.19 -17.63
N LEU A 54 17.62 -1.07 -17.25
CA LEU A 54 17.69 -1.47 -15.85
C LEU A 54 19.01 -0.98 -15.25
N GLU A 55 18.95 -0.20 -14.16
CA GLU A 55 20.13 0.23 -13.41
C GLU A 55 20.23 -0.58 -12.10
N THR A 56 21.29 -1.38 -11.93
CA THR A 56 21.56 -2.15 -10.71
C THR A 56 22.97 -1.85 -10.18
N PRO A 57 23.22 -1.94 -8.86
CA PRO A 57 24.54 -1.69 -8.30
C PRO A 57 25.53 -2.83 -8.67
N PRO A 58 26.57 -2.59 -9.48
CA PRO A 58 27.40 -3.65 -10.06
C PRO A 58 28.25 -4.41 -9.02
N ASN A 59 28.55 -3.77 -7.89
CA ASN A 59 29.31 -4.38 -6.79
C ASN A 59 28.46 -5.26 -5.88
N ILE A 60 27.13 -5.26 -6.07
CA ILE A 60 26.17 -6.02 -5.25
C ILE A 60 25.44 -7.04 -6.12
N ILE A 61 25.10 -6.68 -7.37
CA ILE A 61 24.37 -7.52 -8.32
C ILE A 61 25.32 -7.96 -9.41
N SER A 62 25.52 -9.28 -9.54
CA SER A 62 26.35 -9.86 -10.59
C SER A 62 25.73 -9.63 -11.99
N GLN A 63 26.56 -9.68 -13.04
CA GLN A 63 26.08 -9.53 -14.41
C GLN A 63 25.06 -10.61 -14.81
N THR A 64 25.23 -11.83 -14.29
CA THR A 64 24.29 -12.94 -14.51
C THR A 64 22.94 -12.62 -13.87
N GLU A 65 22.93 -12.17 -12.62
CA GLU A 65 21.69 -11.81 -11.92
C GLU A 65 21.01 -10.61 -12.58
N HIS A 66 21.78 -9.58 -12.96
CA HIS A 66 21.28 -8.45 -13.73
C HIS A 66 20.55 -8.92 -15.01
N SER A 67 21.16 -9.84 -15.77
CA SER A 67 20.58 -10.38 -17.00
C SER A 67 19.29 -11.16 -16.75
N GLN A 68 19.23 -11.93 -15.66
CA GLN A 68 18.01 -12.65 -15.24
C GLN A 68 16.88 -11.71 -14.84
N ILE A 69 17.19 -10.59 -14.17
CA ILE A 69 16.22 -9.55 -13.83
C ILE A 69 15.72 -8.87 -15.10
N LEU A 70 16.65 -8.47 -15.98
CA LEU A 70 16.33 -7.81 -17.24
C LEU A 70 15.39 -8.64 -18.12
N ALA A 71 15.60 -9.97 -18.19
CA ALA A 71 14.73 -10.89 -18.90
C ALA A 71 13.27 -10.91 -18.39
N LYS A 72 13.03 -10.51 -17.14
CA LYS A 72 11.68 -10.41 -16.54
C LYS A 72 11.01 -9.05 -16.77
N ILE A 73 11.75 -8.00 -17.13
CA ILE A 73 11.19 -6.65 -17.30
C ILE A 73 10.03 -6.60 -18.31
N PRO A 74 10.08 -7.27 -19.48
CA PRO A 74 8.96 -7.27 -20.44
C PRO A 74 7.63 -7.76 -19.86
N ILE A 75 7.65 -8.86 -19.10
CA ILE A 75 6.44 -9.41 -18.50
C ILE A 75 5.92 -8.54 -17.36
N LEU A 76 6.83 -7.92 -16.59
CA LEU A 76 6.46 -6.98 -15.53
C LEU A 76 5.83 -5.71 -16.09
N ILE A 77 6.33 -5.17 -17.20
CA ILE A 77 5.68 -4.04 -17.90
C ILE A 77 4.28 -4.42 -18.36
N ARG A 78 4.09 -5.62 -18.92
CA ARG A 78 2.77 -6.10 -19.35
C ARG A 78 1.80 -6.23 -18.17
N GLN A 79 2.26 -6.77 -17.05
CA GLN A 79 1.47 -6.87 -15.82
C GLN A 79 1.14 -5.49 -15.24
N ALA A 80 2.09 -4.54 -15.27
CA ALA A 80 1.83 -3.18 -14.82
C ALA A 80 0.77 -2.48 -15.68
N ARG A 81 0.74 -2.75 -16.99
CA ARG A 81 -0.30 -2.25 -17.91
C ARG A 81 -1.68 -2.80 -17.59
N SER A 82 -1.81 -4.08 -17.19
CA SER A 82 -3.11 -4.68 -16.89
C SER A 82 -3.78 -4.07 -15.65
N LEU A 83 -3.03 -3.38 -14.80
CA LEU A 83 -3.57 -2.68 -13.62
C LEU A 83 -4.47 -1.47 -13.96
N CYS A 84 -4.53 -1.04 -15.23
CA CYS A 84 -5.34 0.09 -15.69
C CYS A 84 -5.09 1.39 -14.90
N LEU A 85 -3.81 1.69 -14.62
CA LEU A 85 -3.40 2.89 -13.88
C LEU A 85 -3.65 4.16 -14.71
N ASP A 86 -3.94 5.27 -14.03
CA ASP A 86 -4.04 6.61 -14.64
C ASP A 86 -2.63 7.13 -14.98
N LEU A 87 -2.09 6.67 -16.13
CA LEU A 87 -0.74 7.02 -16.56
C LEU A 87 -0.54 8.53 -16.75
N PRO A 88 -1.48 9.30 -17.35
CA PRO A 88 -1.37 10.75 -17.43
C PRO A 88 -1.22 11.41 -16.06
N TYR A 89 -2.08 11.06 -15.10
CA TYR A 89 -1.97 11.58 -13.74
C TYR A 89 -0.63 11.23 -13.10
N LEU A 90 -0.18 9.98 -13.20
CA LEU A 90 1.10 9.54 -12.63
C LEU A 90 2.29 10.28 -13.26
N ARG A 91 2.26 10.50 -14.57
CA ARG A 91 3.29 11.26 -15.27
C ARG A 91 3.33 12.72 -14.80
N THR A 92 2.16 13.35 -14.64
CA THR A 92 2.05 14.71 -14.08
C THR A 92 2.52 14.76 -12.62
N ALA A 93 2.19 13.76 -11.81
CA ALA A 93 2.64 13.65 -10.42
C ALA A 93 4.17 13.56 -10.31
N LEU A 94 4.82 12.91 -11.28
CA LEU A 94 6.27 12.88 -11.43
C LEU A 94 6.84 14.08 -12.19
N LYS A 95 6.06 15.16 -12.41
CA LYS A 95 6.49 16.36 -13.14
C LYS A 95 7.09 16.04 -14.52
N ASN A 96 6.59 14.99 -15.18
CA ASN A 96 7.09 14.47 -16.44
C ASN A 96 8.59 14.08 -16.45
N ARG A 97 9.14 13.66 -15.31
CA ARG A 97 10.54 13.20 -15.21
C ARG A 97 10.64 11.73 -14.78
N PRO A 98 11.55 10.94 -15.39
CA PRO A 98 11.81 9.55 -14.99
C PRO A 98 12.41 9.43 -13.59
N LEU A 99 12.32 8.23 -13.02
CA LEU A 99 12.95 7.84 -11.77
C LEU A 99 14.35 7.29 -12.03
N ARG A 100 15.34 7.66 -11.21
CA ARG A 100 16.70 7.12 -11.32
C ARG A 100 17.19 6.61 -9.96
N PRO A 101 17.47 5.31 -9.81
CA PRO A 101 18.01 4.80 -8.56
C PRO A 101 19.48 5.23 -8.39
N CYS A 102 19.87 5.56 -7.16
CA CYS A 102 21.24 5.90 -6.82
C CYS A 102 21.65 5.16 -5.55
N PHE A 103 22.74 4.39 -5.60
CA PHE A 103 23.11 3.47 -4.53
C PHE A 103 24.26 4.05 -3.71
N THR A 104 24.11 4.06 -2.40
CA THR A 104 25.16 4.51 -1.47
C THR A 104 25.34 3.53 -0.32
N THR A 105 26.60 3.28 0.03
CA THR A 105 26.99 2.40 1.13
C THR A 105 28.03 3.10 2.00
N SER A 106 28.12 2.71 3.28
CA SER A 106 29.05 3.29 4.27
C SER A 106 30.51 3.28 3.81
N ASP A 107 30.92 2.30 3.00
CA ASP A 107 32.32 2.13 2.62
C ASP A 107 32.65 2.66 1.21
N ARG A 108 31.65 2.84 0.33
CA ARG A 108 31.86 3.30 -1.06
C ARG A 108 30.64 4.03 -1.61
N HIS A 109 30.90 5.12 -2.36
CA HIS A 109 29.96 5.63 -3.36
C HIS A 109 29.75 4.53 -4.42
N VAL A 110 28.64 3.79 -4.35
CA VAL A 110 28.33 2.72 -5.31
C VAL A 110 27.55 3.32 -6.47
N SER A 111 28.23 4.05 -7.35
CA SER A 111 27.72 4.32 -8.69
C SER A 111 28.87 4.63 -9.65
N PRO A 112 28.80 4.20 -10.93
CA PRO A 112 29.69 4.68 -12.00
C PRO A 112 29.59 6.20 -12.24
N SER A 113 28.58 6.88 -11.68
CA SER A 113 28.46 8.33 -11.64
C SER A 113 28.11 8.74 -10.20
N ALA A 114 29.11 9.25 -9.48
CA ALA A 114 28.99 9.61 -8.08
C ALA A 114 27.77 10.53 -7.82
N PRO A 115 27.05 10.36 -6.69
CA PRO A 115 25.95 11.26 -6.31
C PRO A 115 26.39 12.72 -6.35
N THR A 116 27.63 13.00 -5.97
CA THR A 116 28.21 14.35 -5.89
C THR A 116 28.34 15.04 -7.25
N GLN A 117 28.55 14.30 -8.35
CA GLN A 117 28.56 14.88 -9.70
C GLN A 117 27.15 15.12 -10.23
N LEU A 118 26.19 14.27 -9.86
CA LEU A 118 24.78 14.46 -10.21
C LEU A 118 24.13 15.63 -9.44
N ILE A 119 24.62 15.94 -8.23
CA ILE A 119 24.08 17.01 -7.39
C ILE A 119 24.51 18.42 -7.84
N GLN A 120 25.56 18.54 -8.65
CA GLN A 120 26.09 19.83 -9.10
C GLN A 120 25.39 20.40 -10.34
N ASP A 121 24.66 19.59 -11.11
CA ASP A 121 23.84 20.07 -12.22
C ASP A 121 22.44 20.45 -11.70
N GLU A 122 22.11 21.76 -11.73
CA GLU A 122 20.78 22.25 -11.35
C GLU A 122 19.66 21.78 -12.29
N THR A 123 20.01 21.14 -13.41
CA THR A 123 19.10 20.61 -14.43
C THR A 123 18.84 19.12 -14.22
N TRP A 124 18.10 18.79 -13.16
CA TRP A 124 17.73 17.40 -12.89
C TRP A 124 16.69 16.89 -13.89
N ASP A 125 17.12 16.16 -14.92
CA ASP A 125 16.22 15.51 -15.89
C ASP A 125 15.49 14.28 -15.31
N SER A 126 15.78 13.90 -14.06
CA SER A 126 15.18 12.75 -13.39
C SER A 126 14.99 12.99 -11.88
N HIS A 127 14.08 12.23 -11.26
CA HIS A 127 13.96 12.15 -9.80
C HIS A 127 14.90 11.07 -9.26
N ILE A 128 15.83 11.46 -8.39
CA ILE A 128 16.77 10.51 -7.79
C ILE A 128 16.12 9.77 -6.62
N ILE A 129 16.19 8.44 -6.67
CA ILE A 129 15.81 7.55 -5.57
C ILE A 129 17.08 7.07 -4.86
N LEU A 130 17.43 7.74 -3.76
CA LEU A 130 18.61 7.42 -2.95
C LEU A 130 18.38 6.12 -2.14
N CYS A 131 19.10 5.08 -2.54
CA CYS A 131 19.13 3.76 -1.92
C CYS A 131 20.33 3.66 -0.97
N CYS A 132 20.10 3.96 0.31
CA CYS A 132 21.15 4.01 1.32
C CYS A 132 21.22 2.72 2.15
N SER A 133 22.40 2.12 2.26
CA SER A 133 22.67 1.00 3.17
C SER A 133 23.80 1.35 4.11
N VAL A 134 23.48 1.53 5.39
CA VAL A 134 24.43 1.70 6.49
C VAL A 134 24.49 0.37 7.25
N SER A 135 25.31 -0.55 6.76
CA SER A 135 25.63 -1.77 7.49
C SER A 135 27.09 -1.69 7.95
N HIS A 136 27.35 -2.03 9.22
CA HIS A 136 28.71 -2.24 9.70
C HIS A 136 29.33 -3.43 8.95
N HIS A 137 30.51 -3.23 8.37
CA HIS A 137 31.33 -4.34 7.91
C HIS A 137 31.80 -5.09 9.16
N THR A 138 31.30 -6.31 9.36
CA THR A 138 31.98 -7.26 10.24
C THR A 138 33.07 -7.96 9.45
N THR A 139 34.17 -8.31 10.11
CA THR A 139 35.34 -8.95 9.50
C THR A 139 35.10 -10.40 9.08
N SER A 140 33.91 -10.94 9.36
CA SER A 140 33.53 -12.30 9.00
C SER A 140 32.95 -12.34 7.58
N PRO A 141 33.55 -13.10 6.64
CA PRO A 141 33.00 -13.30 5.30
C PRO A 141 31.65 -14.05 5.29
N PHE A 142 31.21 -14.56 6.46
CA PHE A 142 29.96 -15.28 6.64
C PHE A 142 28.83 -14.44 7.26
N GLU A 143 29.12 -13.21 7.72
CA GLU A 143 28.12 -12.26 8.23
C GLU A 143 27.73 -11.24 7.14
N GLY A 144 27.47 -11.76 5.94
CA GLY A 144 26.90 -10.97 4.84
C GLY A 144 25.45 -10.59 5.10
N TYR A 145 24.91 -9.71 4.23
CA TYR A 145 23.51 -9.29 4.21
C TYR A 145 22.55 -10.46 4.54
N ILE A 146 21.77 -10.29 5.60
CA ILE A 146 20.72 -11.23 5.97
C ILE A 146 19.54 -10.98 5.03
N GLN A 147 19.17 -11.99 4.24
CA GLN A 147 18.02 -11.92 3.34
C GLN A 147 16.76 -11.51 4.12
N GLY A 148 16.10 -10.44 3.68
CA GLY A 148 14.95 -9.86 4.38
C GLY A 148 15.30 -8.80 5.44
N ALA A 149 16.57 -8.49 5.69
CA ALA A 149 16.93 -7.37 6.56
C ALA A 149 16.41 -6.04 5.98
N GLY A 150 15.55 -5.36 6.73
CA GLY A 150 14.86 -4.15 6.32
C GLY A 150 13.48 -4.36 5.69
N ASP A 151 13.09 -5.62 5.39
CA ASP A 151 11.69 -5.96 5.15
C ASP A 151 10.92 -5.97 6.50
N ASP A 152 9.60 -5.81 6.46
CA ASP A 152 8.73 -5.80 7.63
C ASP A 152 9.07 -4.75 8.70
N SER A 153 9.08 -3.47 8.31
CA SER A 153 9.27 -2.35 9.24
C SER A 153 8.34 -2.35 10.46
N GLU A 154 7.20 -3.04 10.38
CA GLU A 154 6.29 -3.23 11.49
C GLU A 154 6.92 -3.96 12.69
N ASN A 155 7.89 -4.85 12.46
CA ASN A 155 8.51 -5.67 13.50
C ASN A 155 9.55 -4.89 14.31
N TRP A 156 10.27 -3.96 13.68
CA TRP A 156 11.36 -3.21 14.31
C TRP A 156 11.03 -1.73 14.56
N ALA A 157 10.11 -1.12 13.82
CA ALA A 157 9.74 0.28 14.03
C ALA A 157 8.80 0.48 15.23
N HIS A 158 8.16 -0.59 15.75
CA HIS A 158 7.25 -0.53 16.91
C HIS A 158 6.17 0.57 16.84
N GLY A 159 5.72 0.91 15.62
CA GLY A 159 4.71 1.95 15.40
C GLY A 159 5.25 3.38 15.25
N LEU A 160 6.57 3.56 15.27
CA LEU A 160 7.24 4.82 14.98
C LEU A 160 6.92 5.28 13.56
N THR A 161 6.42 6.51 13.42
CA THR A 161 6.21 7.13 12.11
C THR A 161 7.41 8.02 11.74
N PRO A 162 7.64 8.31 10.44
CA PRO A 162 8.68 9.25 10.04
C PRO A 162 8.54 10.61 10.72
N GLN A 163 7.31 11.12 10.84
CA GLN A 163 7.05 12.40 11.51
C GLN A 163 7.41 12.33 13.00
N SER A 164 6.99 11.27 13.68
CA SER A 164 7.31 11.01 15.09
C SER A 164 8.83 10.94 15.31
N PHE A 165 9.55 10.24 14.41
CA PHE A 165 11.00 10.16 14.44
C PHE A 165 11.64 11.55 14.31
N TRP A 166 11.28 12.32 13.28
CA TRP A 166 11.90 13.64 13.06
C TRP A 166 11.60 14.64 14.19
N ASN A 167 10.40 14.58 14.77
CA ASN A 167 10.04 15.43 15.91
C ASN A 167 10.86 15.13 17.18
N ARG A 168 11.42 13.92 17.30
CA ARG A 168 12.15 13.44 18.49
C ARG A 168 13.50 12.82 18.12
N LYS A 169 14.09 13.29 17.02
CA LYS A 169 15.31 12.71 16.45
C LYS A 169 16.41 12.65 17.50
N ASP A 170 16.71 13.76 18.15
CA ASP A 170 17.85 13.84 19.08
C ASP A 170 17.68 12.92 20.29
N GLU A 171 16.45 12.80 20.82
CA GLU A 171 16.12 11.86 21.91
C GLU A 171 16.34 10.40 21.47
N LEU A 172 15.87 10.04 20.27
CA LEU A 172 16.03 8.69 19.73
C LEU A 172 17.49 8.37 19.39
N MET A 173 18.25 9.33 18.86
CA MET A 173 19.68 9.14 18.59
C MET A 173 20.46 8.95 19.90
N GLN A 174 20.18 9.74 20.94
CA GLN A 174 20.79 9.55 22.27
C GLN A 174 20.42 8.21 22.91
N ALA A 175 19.20 7.70 22.65
CA ALA A 175 18.81 6.37 23.09
C ALA A 175 19.54 5.28 22.31
N ALA A 176 19.72 5.46 21.00
CA ALA A 176 20.49 4.56 20.15
C ALA A 176 21.96 4.44 20.59
N ASP A 177 22.58 5.56 21.00
CA ASP A 177 23.95 5.58 21.54
C ASP A 177 24.09 4.74 22.83
N LYS A 178 22.99 4.53 23.57
CA LYS A 178 22.95 3.70 24.79
C LYS A 178 22.69 2.21 24.50
N GLY A 179 22.45 1.85 23.24
CA GLY A 179 22.20 0.48 22.79
C GLY A 179 20.77 0.20 22.33
N GLU A 180 20.59 -0.93 21.65
CA GLU A 180 19.34 -1.31 20.97
C GLU A 180 18.13 -1.38 21.92
N TRP A 181 18.31 -1.95 23.11
CA TRP A 181 17.24 -2.05 24.10
C TRP A 181 16.69 -0.68 24.52
N ALA A 182 17.59 0.27 24.79
CA ALA A 182 17.21 1.62 25.20
C ALA A 182 16.46 2.36 24.07
N LEU A 183 16.88 2.16 22.82
CA LEU A 183 16.19 2.69 21.65
C LEU A 183 14.77 2.11 21.52
N VAL A 184 14.61 0.79 21.62
CA VAL A 184 13.31 0.13 21.53
C VAL A 184 12.37 0.61 22.64
N GLU A 185 12.87 0.77 23.86
CA GLU A 185 12.09 1.30 24.98
C GLU A 185 11.66 2.75 24.75
N ALA A 186 12.58 3.60 24.27
CA ALA A 186 12.28 4.99 23.92
C ALA A 186 11.21 5.08 22.83
N ILE A 187 11.30 4.25 21.79
CA ILE A 187 10.30 4.19 20.72
C ILE A 187 8.93 3.78 21.28
N LYS A 188 8.87 2.71 22.08
CA LYS A 188 7.60 2.23 22.67
C LYS A 188 6.99 3.30 23.57
N LYS A 189 7.79 3.98 24.37
CA LYS A 189 7.34 5.09 25.22
C LYS A 189 6.82 6.25 24.38
N LEU A 190 7.55 6.69 23.36
CA LEU A 190 7.13 7.76 22.46
C LEU A 190 5.80 7.42 21.77
N VAL A 191 5.68 6.22 21.20
CA VAL A 191 4.45 5.78 20.52
C VAL A 191 3.29 5.66 21.51
N ALA A 192 3.55 5.18 22.73
CA ALA A 192 2.54 5.13 23.80
C ALA A 192 2.14 6.52 24.27
N ASP A 193 3.07 7.48 24.33
CA ASP A 193 2.83 8.86 24.73
C ASP A 193 2.13 9.66 23.62
N GLU A 194 2.37 9.35 22.35
CA GLU A 194 1.57 9.88 21.23
C GLU A 194 0.16 9.27 21.24
N GLN A 195 0.04 7.97 21.54
CA GLN A 195 -1.24 7.31 21.76
C GLN A 195 -1.97 7.86 22.98
N LYS A 196 -1.25 8.22 24.05
CA LYS A 196 -1.79 8.87 25.24
C LYS A 196 -2.10 10.33 24.98
N GLY A 197 -1.29 11.11 24.26
CA GLY A 197 -1.66 12.46 23.82
C GLY A 197 -2.95 12.48 22.99
N ILE A 198 -3.26 11.36 22.31
CA ILE A 198 -4.55 11.10 21.65
C ILE A 198 -5.64 10.56 22.63
N ARG A 199 -5.27 9.93 23.75
CA ARG A 199 -6.17 9.26 24.73
C ARG A 199 -6.38 9.96 26.09
N THR A 200 -5.50 10.86 26.53
CA THR A 200 -5.57 11.65 27.77
C THR A 200 -6.05 13.04 27.44
N LEU A 201 -7.35 13.14 27.18
CA LEU A 201 -8.12 14.27 27.66
C LEU A 201 -9.05 13.71 28.74
N GLY A 202 -9.20 14.45 29.85
CA GLY A 202 -9.97 14.02 31.01
C GLY A 202 -11.45 13.78 30.67
N PRO A 203 -12.21 13.15 31.57
CA PRO A 203 -13.66 12.99 31.41
C PRO A 203 -14.30 14.38 31.27
N GLY A 204 -14.75 14.73 30.06
CA GLY A 204 -15.44 16.01 29.78
C GLY A 204 -14.92 16.83 28.60
N GLN A 205 -13.83 16.44 27.92
CA GLN A 205 -13.40 17.10 26.68
C GLN A 205 -13.77 16.26 25.45
N GLU A 206 -14.63 16.83 24.59
CA GLU A 206 -15.00 16.25 23.29
C GLU A 206 -13.74 16.11 22.42
N ARG A 207 -13.53 14.91 21.87
CA ARG A 207 -12.47 14.67 20.87
C ARG A 207 -12.83 15.41 19.60
N ASP A 208 -11.84 15.97 18.90
CA ASP A 208 -12.05 16.33 17.51
C ASP A 208 -12.44 15.07 16.72
N PRO A 209 -13.59 15.07 16.04
CA PRO A 209 -14.09 13.90 15.33
C PRO A 209 -13.14 13.49 14.21
N ILE A 210 -12.76 12.20 14.16
CA ILE A 210 -12.01 11.65 13.04
C ILE A 210 -12.99 11.36 11.90
N MET A 211 -12.92 12.19 10.87
CA MET A 211 -13.79 12.08 9.70
C MET A 211 -13.42 10.83 8.87
N PRO A 212 -14.41 10.01 8.46
CA PRO A 212 -14.15 8.90 7.57
C PRO A 212 -13.57 9.31 6.22
N ALA A 213 -12.71 8.45 5.73
CA ALA A 213 -11.86 8.67 4.59
C ALA A 213 -12.54 8.12 3.32
N ARG A 214 -12.76 8.95 2.29
CA ARG A 214 -13.40 8.53 1.02
C ARG A 214 -12.42 7.76 0.14
N LEU A 215 -12.84 6.63 -0.41
CA LEU A 215 -12.03 5.81 -1.31
C LEU A 215 -12.24 6.22 -2.78
N GLY A 216 -11.28 6.97 -3.32
CA GLY A 216 -11.28 7.42 -4.70
C GLY A 216 -12.55 8.22 -5.06
N LYS A 217 -13.15 7.88 -6.20
CA LYS A 217 -14.44 8.47 -6.64
C LYS A 217 -15.66 7.75 -6.04
N MET A 218 -15.45 6.65 -5.32
CA MET A 218 -16.53 5.80 -4.80
C MET A 218 -17.28 6.51 -3.67
N LYS A 219 -18.57 6.22 -3.52
CA LYS A 219 -19.35 6.55 -2.31
C LYS A 219 -19.08 5.54 -1.17
N LEU A 220 -17.81 5.14 -1.03
CA LEU A 220 -17.32 4.16 -0.07
C LEU A 220 -16.28 4.84 0.81
N PHE A 221 -16.44 4.69 2.12
CA PHE A 221 -15.66 5.38 3.13
C PHE A 221 -15.10 4.38 4.14
N VAL A 222 -13.92 4.67 4.65
CA VAL A 222 -13.25 3.87 5.68
C VAL A 222 -12.90 4.76 6.85
N GLY A 223 -13.21 4.33 8.07
CA GLY A 223 -12.96 5.14 9.25
C GLY A 223 -12.78 4.34 10.53
N PRO A 224 -12.41 5.03 11.62
CA PRO A 224 -12.45 4.44 12.96
C PRO A 224 -13.90 4.25 13.43
N THR A 225 -14.08 3.44 14.45
CA THR A 225 -15.32 3.37 15.23
C THR A 225 -15.43 4.52 16.23
N PRO A 226 -16.62 4.78 16.81
CA PRO A 226 -16.83 5.80 17.82
C PRO A 226 -15.97 5.63 19.08
N SER A 227 -15.67 4.39 19.46
CA SER A 227 -14.76 4.09 20.59
C SER A 227 -13.38 4.73 20.40
N THR A 228 -12.96 4.89 19.15
CA THR A 228 -11.71 5.51 18.71
C THR A 228 -11.87 6.93 18.15
N GLY A 229 -13.04 7.55 18.31
CA GLY A 229 -13.32 8.93 17.88
C GLY A 229 -13.83 9.06 16.44
N GLY A 230 -14.26 7.97 15.81
CA GLY A 230 -14.84 8.00 14.46
C GLY A 230 -16.29 8.47 14.41
N VAL A 231 -16.65 9.17 13.34
CA VAL A 231 -18.03 9.63 13.07
C VAL A 231 -18.75 8.61 12.20
N LEU A 232 -19.96 8.20 12.63
CA LEU A 232 -20.81 7.29 11.85
C LEU A 232 -22.05 7.98 11.22
N HIS A 233 -22.26 9.28 11.47
CA HIS A 233 -23.34 10.07 10.87
C HIS A 233 -23.06 10.42 9.41
N GLY A 234 -24.13 10.64 8.65
CA GLY A 234 -24.10 10.95 7.23
C GLY A 234 -23.85 9.72 6.36
N PHE A 235 -24.23 8.52 6.81
CA PHE A 235 -24.07 7.31 6.01
C PHE A 235 -25.37 6.51 5.99
N ASP A 236 -25.75 6.07 4.79
CA ASP A 236 -26.96 5.27 4.60
C ASP A 236 -26.72 3.83 5.08
N ILE A 237 -25.49 3.35 4.94
CA ILE A 237 -25.05 2.03 5.34
C ILE A 237 -23.76 2.14 6.15
N VAL A 238 -23.72 1.51 7.33
CA VAL A 238 -22.54 1.42 8.19
C VAL A 238 -22.21 -0.05 8.45
N ILE A 239 -21.02 -0.48 8.07
CA ILE A 239 -20.50 -1.82 8.31
C ILE A 239 -19.39 -1.75 9.35
N VAL A 240 -19.58 -2.38 10.49
CA VAL A 240 -18.64 -2.31 11.62
C VAL A 240 -17.92 -3.65 11.79
N CYS A 241 -16.59 -3.63 11.63
CA CYS A 241 -15.70 -4.72 11.99
C CYS A 241 -15.26 -4.55 13.44
N ALA A 242 -15.89 -5.27 14.36
CA ALA A 242 -15.65 -5.15 15.80
C ALA A 242 -15.52 -6.53 16.47
N ASP A 243 -15.00 -6.51 17.70
CA ASP A 243 -14.71 -7.70 18.49
C ASP A 243 -15.94 -8.61 18.68
N THR A 244 -15.69 -9.90 18.86
CA THR A 244 -16.61 -11.05 18.92
C THR A 244 -17.51 -11.10 20.17
N ARG A 245 -17.66 -10.00 20.91
CA ARG A 245 -18.46 -10.00 22.15
C ARG A 245 -19.90 -10.47 21.87
N PRO A 246 -20.46 -11.34 22.73
CA PRO A 246 -21.64 -12.16 22.41
C PRO A 246 -22.98 -11.42 22.42
N SER A 247 -23.04 -10.14 22.79
CA SER A 247 -24.30 -9.37 22.76
C SER A 247 -24.38 -8.54 21.49
N ASP A 248 -24.91 -9.14 20.42
CA ASP A 248 -25.15 -8.44 19.15
C ASP A 248 -26.14 -7.29 19.33
N ASP A 249 -27.20 -7.48 20.13
CA ASP A 249 -28.28 -6.50 20.26
C ASP A 249 -27.87 -5.23 21.01
N ALA A 250 -27.11 -5.33 22.11
CA ALA A 250 -26.69 -4.16 22.88
C ALA A 250 -25.67 -3.30 22.10
N ILE A 251 -24.79 -3.95 21.34
CA ILE A 251 -23.79 -3.27 20.51
C ILE A 251 -24.48 -2.59 19.32
N ILE A 252 -25.39 -3.29 18.63
CA ILE A 252 -26.15 -2.70 17.52
C ILE A 252 -27.01 -1.54 18.02
N HIS A 253 -27.66 -1.67 19.17
CA HIS A 253 -28.42 -0.59 19.78
C HIS A 253 -27.54 0.63 20.09
N ASN A 254 -26.34 0.43 20.65
CA ASN A 254 -25.39 1.51 20.92
C ASN A 254 -24.90 2.18 19.62
N LEU A 255 -24.61 1.40 18.58
CA LEU A 255 -24.22 1.93 17.27
C LEU A 255 -25.37 2.71 16.64
N GLN A 256 -26.61 2.24 16.77
CA GLN A 256 -27.79 2.92 16.22
C GLN A 256 -27.96 4.32 16.84
N GLN A 257 -27.69 4.47 18.14
CA GLN A 257 -27.71 5.76 18.84
C GLN A 257 -26.60 6.73 18.37
N GLN A 258 -25.56 6.22 17.71
CA GLN A 258 -24.41 6.98 17.20
C GLN A 258 -24.45 7.16 15.67
N THR A 259 -25.57 6.80 15.05
CA THR A 259 -25.82 6.92 13.61
C THR A 259 -27.12 7.67 13.37
N ASP A 260 -27.42 7.96 12.10
CA ASP A 260 -28.70 8.56 11.76
C ASP A 260 -29.85 7.55 11.85
N PRO A 261 -31.10 7.98 12.09
CA PRO A 261 -32.24 7.07 12.24
C PRO A 261 -32.51 6.17 11.02
N TRP A 262 -32.12 6.61 9.83
CA TRP A 262 -32.28 5.85 8.59
C TRP A 262 -31.11 4.90 8.30
N THR A 263 -30.00 5.04 9.01
CA THR A 263 -28.78 4.27 8.78
C THR A 263 -29.02 2.79 9.02
N LYS A 264 -28.58 1.97 8.06
CA LYS A 264 -28.61 0.50 8.13
C LYS A 264 -27.26 -0.02 8.58
N ILE A 265 -27.26 -0.85 9.63
CA ILE A 265 -26.03 -1.29 10.29
C ILE A 265 -25.83 -2.79 10.07
N LEU A 266 -24.62 -3.16 9.64
CA LEU A 266 -24.16 -4.55 9.64
C LEU A 266 -22.93 -4.68 10.52
N ARG A 267 -23.00 -5.56 11.51
CA ARG A 267 -21.84 -5.93 12.33
C ARG A 267 -21.18 -7.19 11.78
N LEU A 268 -19.87 -7.11 11.57
CA LEU A 268 -19.01 -8.24 11.23
C LEU A 268 -18.13 -8.57 12.44
N PRO A 269 -18.46 -9.60 13.24
CA PRO A 269 -17.67 -9.98 14.41
C PRO A 269 -16.31 -10.52 13.97
N CYS A 270 -15.28 -9.69 14.13
CA CYS A 270 -13.90 -10.00 13.77
C CYS A 270 -12.97 -9.55 14.90
N GLY A 271 -12.10 -10.44 15.36
CA GLY A 271 -11.03 -10.10 16.32
C GLY A 271 -9.97 -9.18 15.71
N LYS A 272 -8.87 -8.95 16.45
CA LYS A 272 -7.73 -8.15 15.97
C LYS A 272 -6.65 -9.03 15.33
N GLY A 273 -5.81 -8.43 14.49
CA GLY A 273 -4.64 -9.07 13.88
C GLY A 273 -4.98 -10.27 12.99
N LYS A 274 -4.02 -11.20 12.85
CA LYS A 274 -4.16 -12.40 11.99
C LYS A 274 -5.42 -13.24 12.28
N PRO A 275 -5.81 -13.49 13.55
CA PRO A 275 -7.07 -14.18 13.85
C PRO A 275 -8.30 -13.42 13.33
N GLY A 276 -8.31 -12.09 13.46
CA GLY A 276 -9.32 -11.21 12.89
C GLY A 276 -9.44 -11.33 11.37
N SER A 277 -8.31 -11.29 10.67
CA SER A 277 -8.28 -11.49 9.21
C SER A 277 -8.84 -12.84 8.79
N ARG A 278 -8.56 -13.92 9.55
CA ARG A 278 -9.13 -15.25 9.27
C ARG A 278 -10.64 -15.28 9.50
N ALA A 279 -11.11 -14.73 10.63
CA ALA A 279 -12.54 -14.64 10.95
C ALA A 279 -13.31 -13.82 9.89
N LEU A 280 -12.69 -12.76 9.37
CA LEU A 280 -13.27 -11.92 8.32
C LEU A 280 -13.71 -12.75 7.11
N ARG A 281 -12.95 -13.76 6.69
CA ARG A 281 -13.31 -14.63 5.57
C ARG A 281 -14.68 -15.29 5.74
N ALA A 282 -15.02 -15.72 6.96
CA ALA A 282 -16.31 -16.32 7.26
C ALA A 282 -17.45 -15.28 7.35
N GLN A 283 -17.12 -14.01 7.62
CA GLN A 283 -18.09 -12.92 7.75
C GLN A 283 -18.39 -12.23 6.41
N LEU A 284 -17.45 -12.18 5.46
CA LEU A 284 -17.61 -11.53 4.15
C LEU A 284 -18.85 -11.99 3.36
N PRO A 285 -19.27 -13.29 3.36
CA PRO A 285 -20.49 -13.72 2.69
C PRO A 285 -21.76 -12.98 3.16
N ARG A 286 -21.79 -12.49 4.42
CA ARG A 286 -22.93 -11.73 4.97
C ARG A 286 -23.11 -10.37 4.30
N LEU A 287 -22.07 -9.83 3.65
CA LEU A 287 -22.16 -8.58 2.89
C LEU A 287 -23.17 -8.70 1.76
N ILE A 288 -23.23 -9.86 1.09
CA ILE A 288 -24.05 -10.05 -0.12
C ILE A 288 -25.54 -9.88 0.18
N PRO A 289 -26.19 -10.71 1.05
CA PRO A 289 -27.62 -10.59 1.29
C PRO A 289 -27.98 -9.27 1.97
N PHE A 290 -27.06 -8.68 2.74
CA PHE A 290 -27.27 -7.38 3.35
C PHE A 290 -27.28 -6.27 2.28
N ILE A 291 -26.26 -6.17 1.45
CA ILE A 291 -26.14 -5.12 0.42
C ILE A 291 -27.20 -5.29 -0.68
N ASP A 292 -27.48 -6.52 -1.10
CA ASP A 292 -28.52 -6.82 -2.11
C ASP A 292 -29.95 -6.47 -1.63
N SER A 293 -30.15 -6.24 -0.33
CA SER A 293 -31.45 -5.83 0.23
C SER A 293 -31.78 -4.34 0.05
N PHE A 294 -30.86 -3.55 -0.50
CA PHE A 294 -31.01 -2.11 -0.66
C PHE A 294 -30.93 -1.69 -2.14
N ASP A 295 -31.59 -0.59 -2.49
CA ASP A 295 -31.35 0.09 -3.77
C ASP A 295 -30.13 1.02 -3.62
N LEU A 296 -29.01 0.59 -4.19
CA LEU A 296 -27.67 1.08 -3.86
C LEU A 296 -27.23 2.30 -4.66
N CYS A 297 -28.00 2.73 -5.66
CA CYS A 297 -27.55 3.69 -6.68
C CYS A 297 -27.11 5.04 -6.09
N ILE A 298 -27.52 5.37 -4.86
CA ILE A 298 -27.23 6.65 -4.20
C ILE A 298 -26.49 6.54 -2.86
N SER A 299 -26.38 5.35 -2.28
CA SER A 299 -26.00 5.15 -0.88
C SER A 299 -24.53 5.47 -0.60
N ARG A 300 -24.28 6.16 0.52
CA ARG A 300 -22.96 6.33 1.13
C ARG A 300 -22.71 5.19 2.11
N ILE A 301 -21.66 4.41 1.85
CA ILE A 301 -21.30 3.25 2.65
C ILE A 301 -20.06 3.60 3.48
N LEU A 302 -20.16 3.47 4.80
CA LEU A 302 -19.02 3.54 5.71
C LEU A 302 -18.64 2.14 6.19
N VAL A 303 -17.35 1.84 6.14
CA VAL A 303 -16.77 0.67 6.78
C VAL A 303 -15.88 1.12 7.94
N ALA A 304 -16.28 0.78 9.16
CA ALA A 304 -15.59 1.16 10.39
C ALA A 304 -14.88 -0.03 11.05
N CYS A 305 -13.72 0.20 11.67
CA CYS A 305 -13.08 -0.80 12.53
C CYS A 305 -12.35 -0.16 13.72
N ASP A 306 -12.20 -0.90 14.82
CA ASP A 306 -11.47 -0.47 16.02
C ASP A 306 -9.92 -0.52 15.87
N THR A 307 -9.41 -0.89 14.68
CA THR A 307 -7.98 -1.14 14.40
C THR A 307 -7.40 -0.10 13.43
N ASP A 308 -6.11 -0.25 13.06
CA ASP A 308 -5.36 0.59 12.10
C ASP A 308 -5.89 0.56 10.64
N GLY A 309 -7.17 0.24 10.44
CA GLY A 309 -7.84 0.22 9.13
C GLY A 309 -7.79 -1.12 8.39
N ASP A 310 -7.06 -2.13 8.87
CA ASP A 310 -6.83 -3.37 8.11
C ASP A 310 -8.12 -4.09 7.67
N LEU A 311 -9.00 -4.40 8.62
CA LEU A 311 -10.23 -5.14 8.34
C LEU A 311 -11.24 -4.32 7.55
N SER A 312 -11.34 -3.01 7.85
CA SER A 312 -12.24 -2.12 7.13
C SER A 312 -11.79 -1.91 5.68
N LEU A 313 -10.48 -1.85 5.43
CA LEU A 313 -9.91 -1.88 4.07
C LEU A 313 -10.21 -3.21 3.36
N GLY A 314 -10.18 -4.34 4.06
CA GLY A 314 -10.52 -5.65 3.49
C GLY A 314 -11.98 -5.74 3.04
N VAL A 315 -12.91 -5.29 3.90
CA VAL A 315 -14.33 -5.21 3.55
C VAL A 315 -14.56 -4.20 2.43
N ALA A 316 -13.92 -3.03 2.48
CA ALA A 316 -14.00 -2.04 1.42
C ALA A 316 -13.49 -2.58 0.07
N LEU A 317 -12.39 -3.34 0.07
CA LEU A 317 -11.89 -4.02 -1.12
C LEU A 317 -12.92 -5.02 -1.67
N ALA A 318 -13.53 -5.84 -0.82
CA ALA A 318 -14.57 -6.78 -1.23
C ALA A 318 -15.77 -6.05 -1.86
N LEU A 319 -16.28 -5.01 -1.21
CA LEU A 319 -17.37 -4.18 -1.74
C LEU A 319 -16.99 -3.52 -3.06
N SER A 320 -15.77 -3.00 -3.19
CA SER A 320 -15.27 -2.37 -4.41
C SER A 320 -15.24 -3.33 -5.61
N CYS A 321 -14.94 -4.61 -5.37
CA CYS A 321 -14.93 -5.62 -6.41
C CYS A 321 -16.35 -6.08 -6.78
N LEU A 322 -17.24 -6.21 -5.79
CA LEU A 322 -18.59 -6.73 -6.00
C LEU A 322 -19.56 -5.69 -6.58
N TYR A 323 -19.52 -4.45 -6.09
CA TYR A 323 -20.59 -3.46 -6.27
C TYR A 323 -20.15 -2.17 -6.94
N PHE A 324 -18.89 -2.05 -7.38
CA PHE A 324 -18.44 -0.84 -8.07
C PHE A 324 -17.83 -1.15 -9.44
N ASP A 325 -18.06 -0.25 -10.39
CA ASP A 325 -17.41 -0.28 -11.69
C ASP A 325 -16.02 0.38 -11.67
N ASN A 326 -15.29 0.29 -12.78
CA ASN A 326 -13.93 0.85 -12.90
C ASN A 326 -13.88 2.38 -12.82
N ARG A 327 -15.03 3.06 -12.96
CA ARG A 327 -15.14 4.52 -12.82
C ARG A 327 -15.45 4.93 -11.37
N GLY A 328 -15.75 3.97 -10.50
CA GLY A 328 -16.10 4.18 -9.10
C GLY A 328 -17.60 4.42 -8.86
N PHE A 329 -18.45 4.13 -9.85
CA PHE A 329 -19.90 4.18 -9.69
C PHE A 329 -20.44 2.87 -9.12
N MET A 330 -21.42 2.98 -8.23
CA MET A 330 -22.06 1.82 -7.61
C MET A 330 -22.99 1.13 -8.63
N ARG A 331 -23.00 -0.20 -8.61
CA ARG A 331 -23.83 -1.05 -9.44
C ARG A 331 -25.02 -1.55 -8.63
N SER A 332 -26.22 -1.52 -9.20
CA SER A 332 -27.44 -2.07 -8.57
C SER A 332 -27.42 -3.59 -8.46
N ARG A 333 -26.52 -4.26 -9.21
CA ARG A 333 -26.29 -5.70 -9.15
C ARG A 333 -24.80 -5.99 -9.05
N ARG A 334 -24.47 -7.14 -8.48
CA ARG A 334 -23.10 -7.65 -8.44
C ARG A 334 -22.49 -7.67 -9.84
N GLY A 335 -21.21 -7.32 -9.92
CA GLY A 335 -20.43 -7.40 -11.15
C GLY A 335 -20.30 -8.82 -11.70
N GLY A 336 -19.66 -8.92 -12.88
CA GLY A 336 -19.29 -10.19 -13.48
C GLY A 336 -18.17 -10.92 -12.74
N GLU A 337 -17.53 -11.87 -13.42
CA GLU A 337 -16.44 -12.68 -12.84
C GLU A 337 -15.31 -11.79 -12.28
N ILE A 338 -14.86 -12.13 -11.07
CA ILE A 338 -13.83 -11.40 -10.35
C ILE A 338 -12.52 -12.15 -10.52
N ASP A 339 -11.52 -11.51 -11.14
CA ASP A 339 -10.19 -12.06 -11.29
C ASP A 339 -9.15 -11.38 -10.37
N LYS A 340 -7.94 -11.93 -10.39
CA LYS A 340 -6.82 -11.46 -9.57
C LYS A 340 -6.41 -10.03 -9.96
N ASP A 341 -6.50 -9.68 -11.24
CA ASP A 341 -6.05 -8.40 -11.77
C ASP A 341 -6.99 -7.27 -11.34
N MET A 342 -8.30 -7.51 -11.36
CA MET A 342 -9.29 -6.58 -10.80
C MET A 342 -9.06 -6.37 -9.31
N ILE A 343 -8.86 -7.43 -8.51
CA ILE A 343 -8.61 -7.29 -7.06
C ILE A 343 -7.36 -6.43 -6.82
N ASN A 344 -6.28 -6.68 -7.55
CA ASN A 344 -5.05 -5.92 -7.39
C ASN A 344 -5.24 -4.45 -7.84
N SER A 345 -5.92 -4.21 -8.96
CA SER A 345 -6.23 -2.85 -9.45
C SER A 345 -7.07 -2.06 -8.42
N ARG A 346 -8.13 -2.68 -7.86
CA ARG A 346 -8.95 -2.09 -6.80
C ARG A 346 -8.16 -1.78 -5.54
N LEU A 347 -7.31 -2.72 -5.12
CA LEU A 347 -6.44 -2.52 -3.96
C LEU A 347 -5.50 -1.32 -4.18
N MET A 348 -4.89 -1.19 -5.35
CA MET A 348 -4.02 -0.05 -5.67
C MET A 348 -4.77 1.28 -5.62
N GLY A 349 -6.01 1.34 -6.12
CA GLY A 349 -6.85 2.54 -6.04
C GLY A 349 -7.22 2.93 -4.61
N ILE A 350 -7.57 1.95 -3.78
CA ILE A 350 -7.83 2.15 -2.34
C ILE A 350 -6.58 2.68 -1.64
N MET A 351 -5.43 2.04 -1.86
CA MET A 351 -4.15 2.44 -1.26
C MET A 351 -3.73 3.85 -1.67
N GLY A 352 -3.85 4.19 -2.95
CA GLY A 352 -3.57 5.54 -3.43
C GLY A 352 -4.45 6.61 -2.76
N SER A 353 -5.72 6.30 -2.51
CA SER A 353 -6.64 7.20 -1.79
C SER A 353 -6.23 7.40 -0.34
N MET A 354 -5.76 6.36 0.34
CA MET A 354 -5.28 6.45 1.72
C MET A 354 -4.01 7.30 1.83
N VAL A 355 -3.07 7.15 0.88
CA VAL A 355 -1.85 7.97 0.83
C VAL A 355 -2.18 9.45 0.58
N ALA A 356 -3.11 9.74 -0.33
CA ALA A 356 -3.56 11.11 -0.60
C ALA A 356 -4.19 11.75 0.65
N MET A 357 -4.98 10.99 1.42
CA MET A 357 -5.61 11.48 2.65
C MET A 357 -4.64 11.62 3.83
N HIS A 358 -3.60 10.78 3.92
CA HIS A 358 -2.52 10.95 4.91
C HIS A 358 -1.75 12.27 4.73
N LYS A 359 -1.72 12.82 3.51
CA LYS A 359 -1.15 14.15 3.26
C LYS A 359 -2.07 15.30 3.68
N ALA A 360 -3.40 15.08 3.63
CA ALA A 360 -4.42 16.10 3.88
C ALA A 360 -4.91 16.14 5.33
N SER A 361 -4.70 15.06 6.08
CA SER A 361 -5.11 14.92 7.48
C SER A 361 -4.00 14.18 8.22
N LYS A 362 -3.94 14.22 9.55
CA LYS A 362 -2.94 13.46 10.35
C LYS A 362 -3.35 12.00 10.72
N PRO A 363 -4.20 11.23 10.00
CA PRO A 363 -4.46 9.87 10.42
C PRO A 363 -3.23 9.02 10.13
N ARG A 364 -2.96 8.02 10.96
CA ARG A 364 -1.85 7.06 10.71
C ARG A 364 -2.03 6.40 9.34
N PRO A 365 -0.93 6.02 8.66
CA PRO A 365 -1.03 5.24 7.43
C PRO A 365 -1.80 3.95 7.74
N ALA A 366 -2.95 3.77 7.09
CA ALA A 366 -3.75 2.56 7.27
C ALA A 366 -2.97 1.37 6.72
N LYS A 367 -2.91 0.31 7.53
CA LYS A 367 -2.13 -0.89 7.22
C LYS A 367 -3.06 -1.94 6.66
N PHE A 368 -2.70 -2.52 5.52
CA PHE A 368 -3.45 -3.64 4.94
C PHE A 368 -2.59 -4.88 4.97
N SER A 369 -2.98 -5.84 5.79
CA SER A 369 -2.18 -7.03 6.03
C SER A 369 -2.32 -8.04 4.89
N ARG A 370 -1.25 -8.79 4.63
CA ARG A 370 -1.28 -9.92 3.70
C ARG A 370 -2.33 -10.95 4.11
N ALA A 371 -2.55 -11.15 5.41
CA ALA A 371 -3.57 -12.05 5.93
C ALA A 371 -4.98 -11.62 5.51
N THR A 372 -5.30 -10.32 5.64
CA THR A 372 -6.59 -9.77 5.20
C THR A 372 -6.77 -9.89 3.68
N LEU A 373 -5.74 -9.58 2.89
CA LEU A 373 -5.78 -9.76 1.44
C LEU A 373 -6.05 -11.21 1.02
N GLN A 374 -5.45 -12.18 1.69
CA GLN A 374 -5.69 -13.60 1.40
C GLN A 374 -7.13 -14.00 1.73
N SER A 375 -7.67 -13.53 2.86
CA SER A 375 -9.07 -13.77 3.22
C SER A 375 -10.05 -13.19 2.21
N VAL A 376 -9.80 -11.96 1.73
CA VAL A 376 -10.62 -11.32 0.69
C VAL A 376 -10.50 -12.06 -0.64
N LYS A 377 -9.29 -12.40 -1.08
CA LYS A 377 -9.06 -13.17 -2.32
C LYS A 377 -9.77 -14.51 -2.29
N ALA A 378 -9.70 -15.22 -1.17
CA ALA A 378 -10.32 -16.54 -1.05
C ALA A 378 -11.86 -16.47 -0.98
N PHE A 379 -12.43 -15.32 -0.61
CA PHE A 379 -13.86 -15.05 -0.69
C PHE A 379 -14.29 -14.67 -2.12
N LEU A 380 -13.56 -13.77 -2.78
CA LEU A 380 -13.91 -13.27 -4.11
C LEU A 380 -13.61 -14.26 -5.24
N MET A 381 -12.60 -15.11 -5.06
CA MET A 381 -12.16 -16.13 -6.03
C MET A 381 -12.16 -17.52 -5.36
N PRO A 382 -13.34 -18.09 -5.03
CA PRO A 382 -13.42 -19.42 -4.46
C PRO A 382 -12.85 -20.45 -5.46
N ARG A 383 -11.98 -21.35 -4.97
CA ARG A 383 -11.47 -22.45 -5.79
C ARG A 383 -12.66 -23.30 -6.26
N LYS A 384 -12.77 -23.54 -7.58
CA LYS A 384 -13.76 -24.47 -8.12
C LYS A 384 -13.51 -25.86 -7.49
N PRO A 385 -14.53 -26.50 -6.89
CA PRO A 385 -14.37 -27.88 -6.43
C PRO A 385 -14.13 -28.77 -7.66
N GLY A 386 -12.92 -29.32 -7.80
CA GLY A 386 -12.56 -30.23 -8.91
C GLY A 386 -11.16 -30.06 -9.50
N GLY A 387 -10.40 -29.02 -9.15
CA GLY A 387 -9.01 -28.86 -9.58
C GLY A 387 -8.03 -29.45 -8.57
N GLY A 388 -7.86 -30.78 -8.57
CA GLY A 388 -6.91 -31.46 -7.70
C GLY A 388 -5.46 -31.02 -7.98
N ASN A 389 -4.76 -30.62 -6.93
CA ASN A 389 -3.32 -30.80 -6.85
C ASN A 389 -3.01 -31.27 -5.44
N SER A 390 -2.96 -32.60 -5.30
CA SER A 390 -2.51 -33.29 -4.10
C SER A 390 -1.04 -32.98 -3.85
N ARG A 391 -0.75 -32.20 -2.81
CA ARG A 391 0.49 -32.18 -2.00
C ARG A 391 0.38 -31.05 -0.98
N GLU A 392 -0.40 -31.31 0.07
CA GLU A 392 -0.31 -30.70 1.41
C GLU A 392 0.04 -31.89 2.32
N ASP A 393 1.21 -31.83 2.95
CA ASP A 393 1.35 -31.46 4.36
C ASP A 393 1.39 -32.73 5.21
N SER A 394 2.58 -33.33 5.26
CA SER A 394 3.03 -34.11 6.39
C SER A 394 4.22 -33.34 6.96
N ASP A 395 4.02 -32.71 8.12
CA ASP A 395 4.98 -32.60 9.22
C ASP A 395 4.53 -31.46 10.15
N GLU A 396 3.75 -31.80 11.18
CA GLU A 396 3.69 -31.09 12.46
C GLU A 396 3.03 -32.04 13.48
N ASP A 397 3.87 -32.63 14.34
CA ASP A 397 3.55 -33.00 15.73
C ASP A 397 4.16 -31.92 16.64
#